data_AF-A0A4P7SK77-F1
#
_entry.id   AF-A0A4P7SK77-F1
#
_cell.length_a   1.000
_cell.length_b   1.000
_cell.length_c   1.000
_cell.angle_alpha   90.00
_cell.angle_beta   90.00
_cell.angle_gamma   90.00
#
_symmetry.space_group_name_H-M   'P 1'
#
loop_
_entity.id
_entity.type
_entity.pdbx_description
1 polymer ?
#
loop_
_entity_poly.entity_id
_entity_poly.type
_entity_poly.pdbx_seq_one_letter_code
_entity_poly.pdbx_strand_id
1 'polypeptide(L)'
;MTGPSGPAPSPGPQQPPDGPAWWTPAAAPLPAAPGPSAPHGPGPHAPGPHASAPRTPVPFPVETPPRRRRAVAVLSVVLVAVLVAAGLVGARLWTTTREWERAAAEWEALARTHGDQLAQATAELEATTGDLAATRDQLATAQARITELADEKAQLGDTTAAQQQLADYQARVSEAAGEVATALANCIDGQEALIGYLGEADRYDAAELARFRADVERVCGAASDANASLQRELAR
;
A
#
# COMPACT_ATOMS: atom_id res chain seq x y z
N MET A 1 -34.58 -19.92 -28.99
CA MET A 1 -34.56 -18.44 -28.91
C MET A 1 -33.98 -18.05 -27.56
N THR A 2 -32.65 -18.00 -27.47
CA THR A 2 -31.91 -17.62 -26.26
C THR A 2 -31.00 -16.48 -26.66
N GLY A 3 -31.33 -15.26 -26.24
CA GLY A 3 -30.63 -14.04 -26.62
C GLY A 3 -29.26 -13.92 -25.96
N PRO A 4 -28.32 -13.15 -26.56
CA PRO A 4 -26.98 -12.96 -26.02
C PRO A 4 -27.01 -12.07 -24.77
N SER A 5 -26.47 -12.60 -23.67
CA SER A 5 -26.21 -11.88 -22.43
C SER A 5 -25.18 -10.78 -22.67
N GLY A 6 -25.60 -9.52 -22.50
CA GLY A 6 -24.70 -8.36 -22.59
C GLY A 6 -23.68 -8.32 -21.44
N PRO A 7 -22.56 -7.59 -21.63
CA PRO A 7 -21.49 -7.49 -20.65
C PRO A 7 -21.96 -6.75 -19.39
N ALA A 8 -21.58 -7.27 -18.22
CA ALA A 8 -21.84 -6.65 -16.93
C ALA A 8 -21.08 -5.31 -16.80
N PRO A 9 -21.66 -4.30 -16.13
CA PRO A 9 -21.02 -3.00 -15.93
C PRO A 9 -19.78 -3.13 -15.04
N SER A 10 -18.69 -2.49 -15.47
CA SER A 10 -17.44 -2.39 -14.72
C SER A 10 -17.63 -1.62 -13.40
N PRO A 11 -17.13 -2.13 -12.26
CA PRO A 11 -17.11 -1.38 -11.02
C PRO A 11 -16.15 -0.19 -11.16
N GLY A 12 -16.69 1.02 -11.01
CA GLY A 12 -15.90 2.25 -11.01
C GLY A 12 -14.89 2.31 -9.85
N PRO A 13 -13.90 3.20 -9.91
CA PRO A 13 -12.87 3.33 -8.89
C PRO A 13 -13.53 3.69 -7.55
N GLN A 14 -13.37 2.80 -6.57
CA GLN A 14 -13.83 3.06 -5.20
C GLN A 14 -12.99 4.19 -4.61
N GLN A 15 -13.67 5.29 -4.29
CA GLN A 15 -13.11 6.40 -3.55
C GLN A 15 -12.71 5.92 -2.16
N PRO A 16 -11.46 6.15 -1.70
CA PRO A 16 -11.03 5.71 -0.38
C PRO A 16 -11.86 6.43 0.70
N PRO A 17 -12.20 5.74 1.81
CA PRO A 17 -12.96 6.35 2.89
C PRO A 17 -12.17 7.50 3.52
N ASP A 18 -12.86 8.62 3.74
CA ASP A 18 -12.37 9.76 4.51
C ASP A 18 -11.88 9.30 5.89
N GLY A 19 -10.56 9.31 6.08
CA GLY A 19 -9.94 9.01 7.35
C GLY A 19 -10.36 10.05 8.41
N PRO A 20 -10.48 9.66 9.69
CA PRO A 20 -10.97 10.54 10.72
C PRO A 20 -9.93 11.65 11.04
N ALA A 21 -10.40 12.89 10.98
CA ALA A 21 -9.63 14.14 11.01
C ALA A 21 -9.14 14.60 12.41
N TRP A 22 -8.60 13.71 13.25
CA TRP A 22 -8.26 14.05 14.65
C TRP A 22 -6.76 14.06 14.99
N TRP A 23 -5.87 13.98 13.99
CA TRP A 23 -4.41 14.00 14.21
C TRP A 23 -3.83 15.40 13.96
N THR A 24 -4.27 16.39 14.73
CA THR A 24 -3.47 17.62 14.92
C THR A 24 -2.54 17.39 16.10
N PRO A 25 -1.21 17.34 15.92
CA PRO A 25 -0.30 17.36 17.06
C PRO A 25 -0.42 18.74 17.72
N ALA A 26 -1.10 18.78 18.88
CA ALA A 26 -1.08 19.93 19.75
C ALA A 26 0.37 20.14 20.23
N ALA A 27 1.02 21.19 19.74
CA ALA A 27 2.29 21.65 20.26
C ALA A 27 2.11 21.98 21.75
N ALA A 28 2.67 21.13 22.62
CA ALA A 28 2.71 21.39 24.05
C ALA A 28 3.55 22.65 24.30
N PRO A 29 3.08 23.62 25.10
CA PRO A 29 3.90 24.76 25.47
C PRO A 29 5.04 24.30 26.40
N LEU A 30 6.27 24.62 26.01
CA LEU A 30 7.49 24.45 26.80
C LEU A 30 7.34 25.11 28.19
N PRO A 31 7.81 24.47 29.28
CA PRO A 31 7.86 25.14 30.58
C PRO A 31 8.87 26.29 30.54
N ALA A 32 8.42 27.47 30.97
CA ALA A 32 9.23 28.67 31.11
C ALA A 32 10.40 28.45 32.07
N ALA A 33 11.60 28.86 31.65
CA ALA A 33 12.80 28.86 32.47
C ALA A 33 12.64 29.74 33.73
N PRO A 34 13.15 29.33 34.90
CA PRO A 34 13.24 30.21 36.06
C PRO A 34 14.33 31.28 35.83
N GLY A 35 13.93 32.55 35.84
CA GLY A 35 14.84 33.69 35.73
C GLY A 35 15.77 33.84 36.94
N PRO A 36 16.92 34.54 36.78
CA PRO A 36 17.90 34.73 37.84
C PRO A 36 17.47 35.83 38.83
N SER A 37 17.23 35.45 40.09
CA SER A 37 17.02 36.39 41.19
C SER A 37 18.37 36.86 41.76
N ALA A 38 18.71 38.13 41.53
CA ALA A 38 19.83 38.83 42.15
C ALA A 38 19.37 39.66 43.38
N PRO A 39 20.28 40.05 44.29
CA PRO A 39 20.02 40.17 45.73
C PRO A 39 19.59 41.58 46.17
N HIS A 40 18.80 41.67 47.23
CA HIS A 40 18.55 42.91 47.98
C HIS A 40 19.28 42.86 49.32
N GLY A 41 20.30 43.70 49.47
CA GLY A 41 20.85 44.08 50.78
C GLY A 41 20.21 45.37 51.29
N PRO A 42 20.31 45.65 52.59
CA PRO A 42 20.34 47.03 53.08
C PRO A 42 21.68 47.36 53.73
N GLY A 43 22.18 48.55 53.41
CA GLY A 43 23.48 49.09 53.80
C GLY A 43 23.56 49.65 55.23
N PRO A 44 24.72 50.24 55.58
CA PRO A 44 25.10 50.66 56.92
C PRO A 44 24.80 52.15 57.19
N HIS A 45 24.46 52.50 58.43
CA HIS A 45 24.43 53.88 58.90
C HIS A 45 25.32 54.07 60.14
N ALA A 46 26.14 55.13 60.09
CA ALA A 46 27.14 55.56 61.09
C ALA A 46 26.72 56.95 61.70
N PRO A 47 27.56 57.70 62.45
CA PRO A 47 27.42 58.00 63.89
C PRO A 47 27.19 59.51 64.23
N GLY A 48 26.96 59.86 65.51
CA GLY A 48 26.92 61.25 66.02
C GLY A 48 26.64 61.41 67.53
N PRO A 49 26.89 62.58 68.18
CA PRO A 49 27.76 62.69 69.37
C PRO A 49 27.17 63.21 70.70
N HIS A 50 27.95 62.97 71.77
CA HIS A 50 28.22 63.68 73.05
C HIS A 50 27.19 64.60 73.76
N ALA A 51 27.00 64.40 75.08
CA ALA A 51 27.18 65.45 76.12
C ALA A 51 27.18 64.87 77.56
N SER A 52 27.79 65.59 78.49
CA SER A 52 28.48 65.09 79.70
C SER A 52 27.80 65.38 81.06
N ALA A 53 28.15 64.54 82.04
CA ALA A 53 28.41 64.82 83.48
C ALA A 53 27.21 65.11 84.45
N PRO A 54 27.32 64.90 85.79
CA PRO A 54 28.53 64.74 86.62
C PRO A 54 28.58 63.54 87.61
N ARG A 55 29.73 63.44 88.28
CA ARG A 55 30.20 62.45 89.28
C ARG A 55 29.57 62.64 90.67
N THR A 56 29.37 61.53 91.38
CA THR A 56 29.48 61.47 92.85
C THR A 56 30.12 60.15 93.31
N PRO A 57 30.92 60.14 94.39
CA PRO A 57 31.85 59.04 94.70
C PRO A 57 31.38 58.13 95.86
N VAL A 58 31.74 56.83 95.77
CA VAL A 58 31.97 55.76 96.80
C VAL A 58 30.88 55.48 97.88
N PRO A 59 30.65 54.21 98.32
CA PRO A 59 31.65 53.23 98.72
C PRO A 59 31.47 51.79 98.18
N PHE A 60 32.59 51.04 98.09
CA PHE A 60 32.60 49.57 98.00
C PHE A 60 31.93 48.98 99.25
N PRO A 61 31.18 47.86 99.12
CA PRO A 61 31.83 46.58 99.43
C PRO A 61 31.26 45.32 98.73
N VAL A 62 32.06 44.26 98.84
CA VAL A 62 31.74 42.82 98.78
C VAL A 62 31.61 42.15 97.40
N GLU A 63 32.69 41.45 97.03
CA GLU A 63 32.67 40.32 96.12
C GLU A 63 31.66 39.26 96.57
N THR A 64 30.68 38.95 95.72
CA THR A 64 29.86 37.73 95.87
C THR A 64 30.32 36.66 94.87
N PRO A 65 30.84 35.50 95.30
CA PRO A 65 31.04 34.32 94.45
C PRO A 65 29.74 33.48 94.38
N PRO A 66 29.52 32.53 93.43
CA PRO A 66 30.17 32.26 92.15
C PRO A 66 29.14 32.16 90.97
N ARG A 67 29.02 33.17 90.08
CA ARG A 67 28.15 33.08 88.87
C ARG A 67 28.81 32.38 87.66
N ARG A 68 30.14 32.20 87.67
CA ARG A 68 30.92 31.60 86.57
C ARG A 68 30.50 30.17 86.23
N ARG A 69 30.10 29.37 87.24
CA ARG A 69 29.64 27.99 87.03
C ARG A 69 28.32 27.92 86.26
N ARG A 70 27.41 28.88 86.46
CA ARG A 70 26.14 28.97 85.72
C ARG A 70 26.35 29.39 84.26
N ALA A 71 27.26 30.33 83.99
CA ALA A 71 27.59 30.75 82.63
C ALA A 71 28.24 29.61 81.81
N VAL A 72 29.16 28.86 82.40
CA VAL A 72 29.76 27.67 81.76
C VAL A 72 28.72 26.59 81.50
N ALA A 73 27.80 26.35 82.46
CA ALA A 73 26.70 25.41 82.27
C ALA A 73 25.79 25.83 81.10
N VAL A 74 25.38 27.11 81.02
CA VAL A 74 24.57 27.63 79.91
C VAL A 74 25.28 27.46 78.57
N LEU A 75 26.57 27.81 78.49
CA LEU A 75 27.34 27.71 77.24
C LEU A 75 27.51 26.25 76.80
N SER A 76 27.71 25.32 77.74
CA SER A 76 27.73 23.88 77.43
C SER A 76 26.39 23.37 76.92
N VAL A 77 25.27 23.81 77.50
CA VAL A 77 23.93 23.43 77.03
C VAL A 77 23.66 23.98 75.63
N VAL A 78 24.04 25.23 75.36
CA VAL A 78 23.93 25.83 74.02
C VAL A 78 24.78 25.08 73.01
N LEU A 79 26.03 24.74 73.34
CA LEU A 79 26.90 23.97 72.45
C LEU A 79 26.30 22.59 72.13
N VAL A 80 25.80 21.87 73.14
CA VAL A 80 25.13 20.58 72.94
C VAL A 80 23.89 20.74 72.07
N ALA A 81 23.06 21.76 72.31
CA ALA A 81 21.88 22.04 71.50
C ALA A 81 22.24 22.32 70.03
N VAL A 82 23.31 23.09 69.78
CA VAL A 82 23.81 23.38 68.43
C VAL A 82 24.32 22.11 67.74
N LEU A 83 25.06 21.26 68.44
CA LEU A 83 25.55 19.98 67.89
C LEU A 83 24.40 19.03 67.55
N VAL A 84 23.38 18.94 68.41
CA VAL A 84 22.18 18.14 68.13
C VAL A 84 21.42 18.70 66.92
N ALA A 85 21.23 20.02 66.83
CA ALA A 85 20.59 20.66 65.69
C ALA A 85 21.36 20.40 64.38
N ALA A 86 22.70 20.54 64.40
CA ALA A 86 23.56 20.25 63.26
C ALA A 86 23.46 18.78 62.82
N GLY A 87 23.43 17.85 63.77
CA GLY A 87 23.23 16.42 63.49
C GLY A 87 21.88 16.13 62.83
N LEU A 88 20.80 16.73 63.32
CA LEU A 88 19.45 16.60 62.72
C LEU A 88 19.39 17.19 61.31
N VAL A 89 19.98 18.37 61.09
CA VAL A 89 20.06 19.00 59.77
C VAL A 89 20.88 18.13 58.80
N GLY A 90 22.03 17.61 59.24
CA GLY A 90 22.85 16.69 58.45
C GLY A 90 22.10 15.41 58.08
N ALA A 91 21.38 14.80 59.02
CA ALA A 91 20.55 13.63 58.77
C ALA A 91 19.42 13.93 57.77
N ARG A 92 18.78 15.11 57.87
CA ARG A 92 17.73 15.49 56.92
C ARG A 92 18.27 15.76 55.52
N LEU A 93 19.40 16.46 55.40
CA LEU A 93 20.08 16.65 54.11
C LEU A 93 20.43 15.30 53.50
N TRP A 94 21.01 14.39 54.27
CA TRP A 94 21.37 13.05 53.81
C TRP A 94 20.17 12.25 53.27
N THR A 95 19.05 12.22 54.01
CA THR A 95 17.84 11.53 53.56
C THR A 95 17.28 12.14 52.28
N THR A 96 17.26 13.48 52.21
CA THR A 96 16.79 14.21 51.03
C THR A 96 17.68 13.92 49.82
N THR A 97 19.01 13.97 49.97
CA THR A 97 19.95 13.63 48.90
C THR A 97 19.74 12.22 48.37
N ARG A 98 19.54 11.23 49.26
CA ARG A 98 19.27 9.85 48.83
C ARG A 98 17.92 9.68 48.14
N GLU A 99 16.91 10.47 48.49
CA GLU A 99 15.62 10.48 47.79
C GLU A 99 15.78 11.06 46.37
N TRP A 100 16.55 12.14 46.23
CA TRP A 100 16.88 12.72 44.93
C TRP A 100 17.67 11.78 44.03
N GLU A 101 18.68 11.08 44.57
CA GLU A 101 19.46 10.08 43.81
C GLU A 101 18.57 8.94 43.30
N ARG A 102 17.64 8.45 44.13
CA ARG A 102 16.69 7.41 43.75
C ARG A 102 15.73 7.88 42.65
N ALA A 103 15.16 9.07 42.83
CA ALA A 103 14.27 9.65 41.82
C ALA A 103 15.01 9.88 40.50
N ALA A 104 16.24 10.38 40.53
CA ALA A 104 17.05 10.59 39.34
C ALA A 104 17.34 9.27 38.60
N ALA A 105 17.68 8.20 39.33
CA ALA A 105 17.90 6.88 38.74
C ALA A 105 16.61 6.30 38.13
N GLU A 106 15.46 6.50 38.77
CA GLU A 106 14.15 6.09 38.25
C GLU A 106 13.78 6.82 36.95
N TRP A 107 13.95 8.15 36.92
CA TRP A 107 13.73 8.95 35.71
C TRP A 107 14.66 8.54 34.56
N GLU A 108 15.92 8.26 34.85
CA GLU A 108 16.87 7.83 33.84
C GLU A 108 16.54 6.43 33.30
N ALA A 109 16.08 5.52 34.17
CA ALA A 109 15.59 4.21 33.75
C ALA A 109 14.36 4.34 32.85
N LEU A 110 13.38 5.17 33.24
CA LEU A 110 12.17 5.42 32.45
C LEU A 110 12.50 6.06 31.09
N ALA A 111 13.42 7.02 31.07
CA ALA A 111 13.87 7.66 29.83
C ALA A 111 14.54 6.65 28.88
N ARG A 112 15.39 5.75 29.41
CA ARG A 112 15.98 4.66 28.62
C ARG A 112 14.92 3.71 28.08
N THR A 113 13.99 3.26 28.92
CA THR A 113 12.91 2.37 28.49
C THR A 113 12.05 2.98 27.39
N HIS A 114 11.68 4.25 27.48
CA HIS A 114 10.95 4.93 26.41
C HIS A 114 11.80 5.15 25.16
N GLY A 115 13.10 5.41 25.31
CA GLY A 115 14.04 5.46 24.20
C GLY A 115 14.10 4.12 23.45
N ASP A 116 14.19 3.00 24.17
CA ASP A 116 14.22 1.65 23.59
C ASP A 116 12.88 1.32 22.91
N GLN A 117 11.75 1.65 23.54
CA GLN A 117 10.41 1.46 22.95
C GLN A 117 10.24 2.27 21.66
N LEU A 118 10.72 3.52 21.64
CA LEU A 118 10.65 4.36 20.45
C LEU A 118 11.52 3.77 19.34
N ALA A 119 12.76 3.39 19.65
CA ALA A 119 13.68 2.78 18.68
C ALA A 119 13.09 1.48 18.10
N GLN A 120 12.47 0.65 18.93
CA GLN A 120 11.79 -0.57 18.49
C GLN A 120 10.58 -0.25 17.60
N ALA A 121 9.71 0.68 18.01
CA ALA A 121 8.54 1.06 17.23
C ALA A 121 8.93 1.67 15.88
N THR A 122 10.02 2.46 15.82
CA THR A 122 10.54 2.97 14.55
C THR A 122 11.06 1.87 13.65
N ALA A 123 11.77 0.87 14.20
CA ALA A 123 12.26 -0.26 13.41
C ALA A 123 11.11 -1.13 12.88
N GLU A 124 10.07 -1.36 13.69
CA GLU A 124 8.86 -2.07 13.26
C GLU A 124 8.10 -1.30 12.18
N LEU A 125 8.01 0.04 12.29
CA LEU A 125 7.41 0.89 11.27
C LEU A 125 8.18 0.82 9.94
N GLU A 126 9.51 0.88 9.98
CA GLU A 126 10.36 0.75 8.79
C GLU A 126 10.20 -0.63 8.15
N ALA A 127 10.21 -1.70 8.95
CA ALA A 127 10.00 -3.06 8.47
C ALA A 127 8.63 -3.24 7.81
N THR A 128 7.54 -2.82 8.48
CA THR A 128 6.18 -2.91 7.93
C THR A 128 5.97 -2.06 6.69
N THR A 129 6.63 -0.90 6.61
CA THR A 129 6.64 -0.06 5.40
C THR A 129 7.36 -0.76 4.25
N GLY A 130 8.48 -1.43 4.53
CA GLY A 130 9.21 -2.26 3.57
C GLY A 130 8.36 -3.41 3.03
N ASP A 131 7.68 -4.14 3.92
CA ASP A 131 6.77 -5.23 3.54
C ASP A 131 5.60 -4.73 2.68
N LEU A 132 5.04 -3.57 3.02
CA LEU A 132 3.98 -2.93 2.24
C LEU A 132 4.47 -2.52 0.84
N ALA A 133 5.70 -2.03 0.71
CA ALA A 133 6.28 -1.73 -0.59
C ALA A 133 6.48 -2.99 -1.42
N ALA A 134 7.08 -4.04 -0.82
CA ALA A 134 7.31 -5.32 -1.51
C ALA A 134 6.01 -5.99 -1.98
N THR A 135 4.95 -5.95 -1.16
CA THR A 135 3.64 -6.50 -1.52
C THR A 135 2.97 -5.70 -2.64
N ARG A 136 3.13 -4.37 -2.68
CA ARG A 136 2.66 -3.54 -3.80
C ARG A 136 3.39 -3.87 -5.10
N ASP A 137 4.70 -4.06 -5.05
CA ASP A 137 5.50 -4.45 -6.23
C ASP A 137 5.10 -5.85 -6.75
N GLN A 138 4.85 -6.79 -5.85
CA GLN A 138 4.33 -8.11 -6.20
C GLN A 138 2.95 -8.01 -6.85
N LEU A 139 2.04 -7.17 -6.31
CA LEU A 139 0.72 -6.96 -6.89
C LEU A 139 0.82 -6.32 -8.29
N ALA A 140 1.65 -5.31 -8.47
CA ALA A 140 1.88 -4.68 -9.77
C ALA A 140 2.42 -5.68 -10.80
N THR A 141 3.39 -6.52 -10.40
CA THR A 141 3.94 -7.59 -11.25
C THR A 141 2.87 -8.62 -11.62
N ALA A 142 2.05 -9.03 -10.65
CA ALA A 142 0.97 -9.98 -10.89
C ALA A 142 -0.09 -9.40 -11.86
N GLN A 143 -0.45 -8.12 -11.72
CA GLN A 143 -1.37 -7.44 -12.63
C GLN A 143 -0.81 -7.32 -14.05
N ALA A 144 0.48 -6.99 -14.20
CA ALA A 144 1.15 -6.96 -15.49
C ALA A 144 1.08 -8.34 -16.17
N ARG A 145 1.37 -9.41 -15.42
CA ARG A 145 1.32 -10.78 -15.95
C ARG A 145 -0.09 -11.25 -16.29
N ILE A 146 -1.10 -10.85 -15.52
CA ILE A 146 -2.52 -11.12 -15.84
C ILE A 146 -2.90 -10.43 -17.15
N THR A 147 -2.45 -9.19 -17.35
CA THR A 147 -2.71 -8.43 -18.58
C THR A 147 -2.04 -9.09 -19.78
N GLU A 148 -0.76 -9.45 -19.65
CA GLU A 148 -0.02 -10.18 -20.68
C GLU A 148 -0.69 -11.51 -21.07
N LEU A 149 -1.13 -12.30 -20.07
CA LEU A 149 -1.87 -13.55 -20.32
C LEU A 149 -3.23 -13.31 -20.99
N ALA A 150 -3.90 -12.21 -20.68
CA ALA A 150 -5.16 -11.84 -21.32
C ALA A 150 -4.95 -11.46 -22.79
N ASP A 151 -3.89 -10.71 -23.09
CA ASP A 151 -3.51 -10.32 -24.45
C ASP A 151 -3.08 -11.56 -25.28
N GLU A 152 -2.27 -12.45 -24.69
CA GLU A 152 -1.90 -13.73 -25.33
C GLU A 152 -3.13 -14.58 -25.64
N LYS A 153 -4.09 -14.65 -24.71
CA LYS A 153 -5.35 -15.38 -24.93
C LYS A 153 -6.19 -14.77 -26.04
N ALA A 154 -6.25 -13.44 -26.13
CA ALA A 154 -6.95 -12.76 -27.22
C ALA A 154 -6.29 -13.09 -28.57
N GLN A 155 -4.96 -13.03 -28.64
CA GLN A 155 -4.20 -13.34 -29.86
C GLN A 155 -4.35 -14.81 -30.30
N LEU A 156 -4.34 -15.75 -29.35
CA LEU A 156 -4.61 -17.16 -29.63
C LEU A 156 -6.06 -17.39 -30.09
N GLY A 157 -7.01 -16.63 -29.54
CA GLY A 157 -8.41 -16.64 -29.96
C GLY A 157 -8.56 -16.23 -31.43
N ASP A 158 -7.97 -15.09 -31.81
CA ASP A 158 -7.98 -14.59 -33.18
C ASP A 158 -7.28 -15.56 -34.15
N THR A 159 -6.15 -16.12 -33.74
CA THR A 159 -5.42 -17.12 -34.54
C THR A 159 -6.28 -18.35 -34.78
N THR A 160 -6.96 -18.85 -33.75
CA THR A 160 -7.86 -20.01 -33.86
C THR A 160 -9.03 -19.71 -34.79
N ALA A 161 -9.66 -18.53 -34.66
CA ALA A 161 -10.75 -18.12 -35.54
C ALA A 161 -10.31 -18.03 -37.00
N ALA A 162 -9.14 -17.45 -37.27
CA ALA A 162 -8.57 -17.38 -38.62
C ALA A 162 -8.28 -18.78 -39.21
N GLN A 163 -7.75 -19.70 -38.40
CA GLN A 163 -7.52 -21.10 -38.84
C GLN A 163 -8.82 -21.84 -39.13
N GLN A 164 -9.86 -21.65 -38.31
CA GLN A 164 -11.19 -22.20 -38.57
C GLN A 164 -11.78 -21.65 -39.88
N GLN A 165 -11.68 -20.33 -40.09
CA GLN A 165 -12.15 -19.72 -41.33
C GLN A 165 -11.43 -20.26 -42.57
N LEU A 166 -10.12 -20.50 -42.47
CA LEU A 166 -9.34 -21.12 -43.54
C LEU A 166 -9.75 -22.56 -43.80
N ALA A 167 -9.94 -23.37 -42.75
CA ALA A 167 -10.41 -24.75 -42.87
C ALA A 167 -11.82 -24.82 -43.49
N ASP A 168 -12.74 -23.97 -43.04
CA ASP A 168 -14.09 -23.88 -43.59
C ASP A 168 -14.08 -23.45 -45.07
N TYR A 169 -13.21 -22.50 -45.43
CA TYR A 169 -13.03 -22.11 -46.83
C TYR A 169 -12.50 -23.26 -47.67
N GLN A 170 -11.48 -23.99 -47.20
CA GLN A 170 -10.94 -25.16 -47.89
C GLN A 170 -11.98 -26.27 -48.05
N ALA A 171 -12.83 -26.50 -47.05
CA ALA A 171 -13.93 -27.45 -47.13
C ALA A 171 -14.93 -27.08 -48.22
N ARG A 172 -15.39 -25.81 -48.27
CA ARG A 172 -16.32 -25.33 -49.30
C ARG A 172 -15.73 -25.41 -50.70
N VAL A 173 -14.46 -25.03 -50.87
CA VAL A 173 -13.77 -25.12 -52.17
C VAL A 173 -13.62 -26.58 -52.61
N SER A 174 -13.30 -27.50 -51.67
CA SER A 174 -13.16 -28.92 -51.98
C SER A 174 -14.50 -29.56 -52.36
N GLU A 175 -15.57 -29.20 -51.68
CA GLU A 175 -16.94 -29.64 -51.99
C GLU A 175 -17.36 -29.15 -53.39
N ALA A 176 -17.21 -27.86 -53.67
CA ALA A 176 -17.52 -27.29 -54.98
C ALA A 176 -16.67 -27.90 -56.11
N ALA A 177 -15.37 -28.17 -55.86
CA ALA A 177 -14.53 -28.86 -56.82
C ALA A 177 -14.99 -30.30 -57.08
N GLY A 178 -15.46 -31.01 -56.04
CA GLY A 178 -16.06 -32.33 -56.16
C GLY A 178 -17.33 -32.32 -57.01
N GLU A 179 -18.24 -31.37 -56.76
CA GLU A 179 -19.46 -31.18 -57.56
C GLU A 179 -19.13 -30.92 -59.04
N VAL A 180 -18.16 -30.04 -59.30
CA VAL A 180 -17.69 -29.75 -60.66
C VAL A 180 -17.14 -31.01 -61.34
N ALA A 181 -16.31 -31.79 -60.65
CA ALA A 181 -15.75 -33.03 -61.18
C ALA A 181 -16.84 -34.07 -61.51
N THR A 182 -17.82 -34.26 -60.61
CA THR A 182 -18.95 -35.16 -60.85
C THR A 182 -19.82 -34.68 -62.01
N ALA A 183 -20.11 -33.39 -62.11
CA ALA A 183 -20.92 -32.86 -63.20
C ALA A 183 -20.20 -32.97 -64.56
N LEU A 184 -18.89 -32.73 -64.60
CA LEU A 184 -18.05 -32.95 -65.79
C LEU A 184 -18.05 -34.42 -66.21
N ALA A 185 -17.88 -35.36 -65.28
CA ALA A 185 -17.95 -36.79 -65.58
C ALA A 185 -19.30 -37.18 -66.20
N ASN A 186 -20.41 -36.75 -65.58
CA ASN A 186 -21.75 -37.01 -66.10
C ASN A 186 -21.98 -36.41 -67.49
N CYS A 187 -21.41 -35.22 -67.77
CA CYS A 187 -21.48 -34.59 -69.09
C CYS A 187 -20.67 -35.35 -70.15
N ILE A 188 -19.50 -35.89 -69.78
CA ILE A 188 -18.69 -36.75 -70.67
C ILE A 188 -19.44 -38.04 -70.97
N ASP A 189 -19.94 -38.73 -69.95
CA ASP A 189 -20.72 -39.98 -70.10
C ASP A 189 -21.97 -39.76 -70.99
N GLY A 190 -22.68 -38.65 -70.79
CA GLY A 190 -23.83 -38.27 -71.61
C GLY A 190 -23.45 -38.01 -73.08
N GLN A 191 -22.31 -37.36 -73.33
CA GLN A 191 -21.81 -37.13 -74.69
C GLN A 191 -21.37 -38.43 -75.38
N GLU A 192 -20.69 -39.32 -74.67
CA GLU A 192 -20.29 -40.64 -75.20
C GLU A 192 -21.52 -41.47 -75.58
N ALA A 193 -22.55 -41.49 -74.72
CA ALA A 193 -23.81 -42.15 -75.03
C ALA A 193 -24.46 -41.56 -76.29
N LEU A 194 -24.51 -40.22 -76.42
CA LEU A 194 -25.05 -39.56 -77.61
C LEU A 194 -24.29 -39.93 -78.89
N ILE A 195 -22.96 -39.99 -78.83
CA ILE A 195 -22.12 -40.43 -79.97
C ILE A 195 -22.47 -41.87 -80.36
N GLY A 196 -22.65 -42.76 -79.38
CA GLY A 196 -23.10 -44.13 -79.60
C GLY A 196 -24.46 -44.21 -80.33
N TYR A 197 -25.46 -43.47 -79.85
CA TYR A 197 -26.78 -43.39 -80.48
C TYR A 197 -26.72 -42.86 -81.92
N LEU A 198 -25.90 -41.83 -82.18
CA LEU A 198 -25.71 -41.29 -83.53
C LEU A 198 -25.02 -42.28 -84.48
N GLY A 199 -24.16 -43.16 -83.96
CA GLY A 199 -23.56 -44.26 -84.72
C GLY A 199 -24.57 -45.33 -85.15
N GLU A 200 -25.75 -45.35 -84.54
CA GLU A 200 -26.82 -46.33 -84.76
C GLU A 200 -28.14 -45.67 -85.14
N ALA A 201 -28.09 -44.46 -85.69
CA ALA A 201 -29.24 -43.58 -85.92
C ALA A 201 -30.39 -44.23 -86.70
N ASP A 202 -30.09 -45.20 -87.58
CA ASP A 202 -31.07 -45.94 -88.38
C ASP A 202 -32.05 -46.77 -87.53
N ARG A 203 -31.73 -47.01 -86.25
CA ARG A 203 -32.52 -47.82 -85.31
C ARG A 203 -33.42 -47.00 -84.38
N TYR A 204 -33.28 -45.67 -84.35
CA TYR A 204 -33.97 -44.78 -83.40
C TYR A 204 -34.84 -43.75 -84.12
N ASP A 205 -35.92 -43.31 -83.49
CA ASP A 205 -36.78 -42.28 -84.06
C ASP A 205 -36.19 -40.88 -83.81
N ALA A 206 -36.59 -39.91 -84.66
CA ALA A 206 -36.07 -38.55 -84.56
C ALA A 206 -36.47 -37.84 -83.25
N ALA A 207 -37.57 -38.24 -82.62
CA ALA A 207 -38.06 -37.63 -81.40
C ALA A 207 -37.26 -38.08 -80.16
N GLU A 208 -36.84 -39.34 -80.09
CA GLU A 208 -35.97 -39.90 -79.06
C GLU A 208 -34.58 -39.27 -79.14
N LEU A 209 -34.01 -39.14 -80.33
CA LEU A 209 -32.74 -38.43 -80.55
C LEU A 209 -32.80 -36.98 -80.07
N ALA A 210 -33.91 -36.28 -80.31
CA ALA A 210 -34.10 -34.91 -79.84
C ALA A 210 -34.20 -34.82 -78.31
N ARG A 211 -34.93 -35.74 -77.66
CA ARG A 211 -35.00 -35.80 -76.19
C ARG A 211 -33.64 -36.09 -75.57
N PHE A 212 -32.90 -37.05 -76.13
CA PHE A 212 -31.59 -37.42 -75.63
C PHE A 212 -30.59 -36.25 -75.73
N ARG A 213 -30.58 -35.53 -76.87
CA ARG A 213 -29.78 -34.30 -77.01
C ARG A 213 -30.12 -33.26 -75.94
N ALA A 214 -31.42 -33.05 -75.66
CA ALA A 214 -31.85 -32.13 -74.62
C ALA A 214 -31.47 -32.60 -73.20
N ASP A 215 -31.45 -33.91 -72.93
CA ASP A 215 -30.94 -34.46 -71.66
C ASP A 215 -29.44 -34.20 -71.50
N VAL A 216 -28.64 -34.44 -72.55
CA VAL A 216 -27.18 -34.17 -72.53
C VAL A 216 -26.89 -32.69 -72.37
N GLU A 217 -27.59 -31.81 -73.10
CA GLU A 217 -27.46 -30.35 -72.94
C GLU A 217 -27.79 -29.90 -71.51
N ARG A 218 -28.80 -30.49 -70.88
CA ARG A 218 -29.15 -30.20 -69.48
C ARG A 218 -28.03 -30.61 -68.52
N VAL A 219 -27.48 -31.81 -68.67
CA VAL A 219 -26.40 -32.32 -67.81
C VAL A 219 -25.12 -31.50 -67.99
N CYS A 220 -24.74 -31.20 -69.23
CA CYS A 220 -23.57 -30.38 -69.53
C CYS A 220 -23.74 -28.90 -69.15
N GLY A 221 -24.98 -28.38 -69.22
CA GLY A 221 -25.34 -27.07 -68.67
C GLY A 221 -25.12 -27.02 -67.16
N ALA A 222 -25.58 -28.04 -66.42
CA ALA A 222 -25.37 -28.15 -64.98
C ALA A 222 -23.87 -28.18 -64.60
N ALA A 223 -23.02 -28.83 -65.40
CA ALA A 223 -21.57 -28.83 -65.19
C ALA A 223 -20.94 -27.44 -65.40
N SER A 224 -21.40 -26.71 -66.41
CA SER A 224 -20.95 -25.33 -66.68
C SER A 224 -21.37 -24.38 -65.56
N ASP A 225 -22.60 -24.52 -65.06
CA ASP A 225 -23.12 -23.74 -63.94
C ASP A 225 -22.38 -24.04 -62.63
N ALA A 226 -22.07 -25.30 -62.36
CA ALA A 226 -21.24 -25.71 -61.22
C ALA A 226 -19.85 -25.09 -61.29
N ASN A 227 -19.20 -25.12 -62.47
CA ASN A 227 -17.88 -24.51 -62.66
C ASN A 227 -17.94 -22.98 -62.49
N ALA A 228 -18.98 -22.32 -63.01
CA ALA A 228 -19.19 -20.89 -62.80
C ALA A 228 -19.43 -20.55 -61.32
N SER A 229 -20.05 -21.44 -60.55
CA SER A 229 -20.22 -21.30 -59.11
C SER A 229 -18.89 -21.38 -58.36
N LEU A 230 -18.06 -22.38 -58.67
CA LEU A 230 -16.71 -22.51 -58.12
C LEU A 230 -15.84 -21.28 -58.44
N GLN A 231 -15.88 -20.80 -59.68
CA GLN A 231 -15.14 -19.59 -60.09
C GLN A 231 -15.54 -18.36 -59.27
N ARG A 232 -16.83 -18.24 -58.89
CA ARG A 232 -17.30 -17.14 -58.02
C ARG A 232 -16.82 -17.29 -56.58
N GLU A 233 -16.74 -18.51 -56.04
CA GLU A 233 -16.19 -18.75 -54.70
C GLU A 233 -14.69 -18.46 -54.63
N LEU A 234 -13.93 -18.81 -55.66
CA LEU A 234 -12.49 -18.53 -55.74
C LEU A 234 -12.13 -17.04 -55.91
N ALA A 235 -13.08 -16.23 -56.39
CA ALA A 235 -12.89 -14.80 -56.64
C ALA A 235 -13.24 -13.90 -55.44
N ARG A 236 -13.74 -14.48 -54.34
CA ARG A 236 -14.06 -13.78 -53.08
C ARG A 236 -12.90 -13.85 -52.09
#